data_AF-A0A2W5HNQ0-F1
#
_entry.id   AF-A0A2W5HNQ0-F1
#
_cell.length_a   1.000
_cell.length_b   1.000
_cell.length_c   1.000
_cell.angle_alpha   90.00
_cell.angle_beta   90.00
_cell.angle_gamma   90.00
#
_symmetry.space_group_name_H-M   'P 1'
#
loop_
_entity.id
_entity.type
_entity.pdbx_description
1 polymer ?
#
loop_
_entity_poly.entity_id
_entity_poly.type
_entity_poly.pdbx_seq_one_letter_code
_entity_poly.pdbx_strand_id
1 'polypeptide(L)'
;MKTLPDGRYTRSFDPGIAQEFKSQPLGHTDMWKDWDKIEQPVLAIRGELSLLFPVSIAKKMIERKTGGAMEFVTIADAGHVPSLYPNEQIKILADWI
;
A
#
# COMPACT_ATOMS: atom_id res chain seq x y z
N MET A 1 4.41 -18.84 5.82
CA MET A 1 4.94 -19.30 7.12
C MET A 1 5.97 -20.38 6.84
N LYS A 2 6.91 -20.63 7.76
CA LYS A 2 7.85 -21.75 7.65
C LYS A 2 7.70 -22.66 8.87
N THR A 3 7.82 -23.96 8.65
CA THR A 3 7.77 -24.97 9.71
C THR A 3 9.13 -25.06 10.39
N LEU A 4 9.14 -25.22 11.71
CA LEU A 4 10.31 -25.44 12.54
C LEU A 4 10.54 -26.94 12.76
N PRO A 5 11.76 -27.38 13.13
CA PRO A 5 12.05 -28.80 13.39
C PRO A 5 11.17 -29.45 14.46
N ASP A 6 10.59 -28.66 15.37
CA ASP A 6 9.68 -29.09 16.43
C ASP A 6 8.20 -29.07 16.01
N GLY A 7 7.91 -28.87 14.73
CA GLY A 7 6.55 -28.85 14.17
C GLY A 7 5.79 -27.53 14.37
N ARG A 8 6.38 -26.53 15.04
CA ARG A 8 5.77 -25.19 15.16
C ARG A 8 5.92 -24.38 13.88
N TYR A 9 5.16 -23.31 13.76
CA TYR A 9 5.25 -22.37 12.65
C TYR A 9 5.89 -21.06 13.08
N THR A 10 6.63 -20.44 12.16
CA THR A 10 7.10 -19.07 12.28
C THR A 10 6.86 -18.27 11.01
N ARG A 11 7.01 -16.94 11.10
CA ARG A 11 6.88 -16.05 9.94
C ARG A 11 7.99 -16.35 8.92
N SER A 12 7.65 -16.22 7.65
CA SER A 12 8.58 -16.49 6.54
C SER A 12 9.28 -15.20 6.10
N PHE A 13 9.84 -14.47 7.07
CA PHE A 13 10.66 -13.29 6.86
C PHE A 13 11.73 -13.20 7.96
N ASP A 14 12.75 -12.37 7.78
CA ASP A 14 13.76 -12.08 8.80
C ASP A 14 13.13 -11.32 9.98
N PRO A 15 13.15 -11.86 11.22
CA PRO A 15 12.66 -11.16 12.40
C PRO A 15 13.31 -9.78 12.65
N GLY A 16 14.53 -9.57 12.15
CA GLY A 16 15.24 -8.29 12.24
C GLY A 16 14.54 -7.13 11.54
N ILE A 17 13.75 -7.39 10.49
CA ILE A 17 13.09 -6.35 9.70
C ILE A 17 12.06 -5.54 10.52
N ALA A 18 11.51 -6.13 11.58
CA ALA A 18 10.53 -5.48 12.43
C ALA A 18 11.13 -4.55 13.47
N GLN A 19 12.47 -4.53 13.64
CA GLN A 19 13.12 -3.73 14.68
C GLN A 19 12.96 -2.23 14.45
N GLU A 20 13.05 -1.77 13.20
CA GLU A 20 12.89 -0.34 12.86
C GLU A 20 11.47 0.18 13.16
N PHE A 21 10.45 -0.67 13.06
CA PHE A 21 9.09 -0.25 13.41
C PHE A 21 8.91 -0.01 14.92
N LYS A 22 9.83 -0.50 15.77
CA LYS A 22 9.81 -0.20 17.21
C LYS A 22 10.36 1.19 17.52
N SER A 23 11.39 1.62 16.79
CA SER A 23 11.99 2.94 16.95
C SER A 23 11.22 4.02 16.18
N GLN A 24 10.65 3.68 15.03
CA GLN A 24 9.99 4.61 14.12
C GLN A 24 8.74 4.00 13.46
N PRO A 25 7.63 3.85 14.22
CA PRO A 25 6.46 3.08 13.77
C PRO A 25 5.76 3.63 12.52
N LEU A 26 5.89 4.92 12.21
CA LEU A 26 5.22 5.57 11.07
C LEU A 26 6.19 6.02 9.96
N GLY A 27 7.49 5.82 10.16
CA GLY A 27 8.53 6.47 9.34
C GLY A 27 8.49 8.01 9.47
N HIS A 28 9.50 8.68 8.95
CA HIS A 28 9.60 10.15 8.95
C HIS A 28 10.01 10.70 7.57
N THR A 29 10.05 9.83 6.55
CA THR A 29 10.54 10.19 5.23
C THR A 29 9.45 10.91 4.44
N ASP A 30 9.72 12.16 4.10
CA ASP A 30 8.92 12.89 3.12
C ASP A 30 9.22 12.37 1.71
N MET A 31 8.22 11.74 1.09
CA MET A 31 8.32 11.16 -0.26
C MET A 31 7.73 12.07 -1.35
N TRP A 32 7.27 13.29 -1.05
CA TRP A 32 6.62 14.15 -2.04
C TRP A 32 7.54 14.48 -3.21
N LYS A 33 8.83 14.72 -2.96
CA LYS A 33 9.81 14.99 -4.02
C LYS A 33 10.00 13.82 -4.97
N ASP A 34 9.79 12.59 -4.50
CA ASP A 34 9.91 11.40 -5.34
C ASP A 34 8.59 11.11 -6.06
N TRP A 35 7.45 11.33 -5.40
CA TRP A 35 6.13 11.32 -6.03
C TRP A 35 6.05 12.27 -7.23
N ASP A 36 6.54 13.50 -7.09
CA ASP A 36 6.49 14.51 -8.15
C ASP A 36 7.34 14.15 -9.40
N LYS A 37 8.21 13.12 -9.31
CA LYS A 37 9.01 12.63 -10.45
C LYS A 37 8.29 11.51 -11.23
N ILE A 38 7.16 11.02 -10.75
CA ILE A 38 6.44 9.90 -11.37
C ILE A 38 5.54 10.44 -12.49
N GLU A 39 6.01 10.28 -13.73
CA GLU A 39 5.33 10.77 -14.93
C GLU A 39 4.41 9.72 -15.58
N GLN A 40 4.49 8.45 -15.18
CA GLN A 40 3.66 7.38 -15.72
C GLN A 40 2.22 7.45 -15.20
N PRO A 41 1.25 6.79 -15.86
CA PRO A 41 -0.07 6.54 -15.29
C PRO A 41 0.05 5.76 -13.98
N VAL A 42 -0.82 6.07 -13.01
CA VAL A 42 -0.80 5.45 -11.68
C VAL A 42 -2.21 5.01 -11.29
N LEU A 43 -2.36 3.76 -10.87
CA LEU A 43 -3.53 3.30 -10.12
C LEU A 43 -3.19 3.24 -8.63
N ALA A 44 -3.85 4.06 -7.82
CA ALA A 44 -3.75 4.00 -6.37
C ALA A 44 -4.96 3.31 -5.75
N ILE A 45 -4.70 2.23 -5.01
CA ILE A 45 -5.74 1.43 -4.34
C ILE A 45 -5.63 1.65 -2.83
N ARG A 46 -6.75 2.02 -2.21
CA ARG A 46 -6.85 2.31 -0.78
C ARG A 46 -7.95 1.47 -0.14
N GLY A 47 -7.72 0.97 1.07
CA GLY A 47 -8.80 0.48 1.92
C GLY A 47 -9.52 1.63 2.65
N GLU A 48 -10.85 1.60 2.69
CA GLU A 48 -11.69 2.61 3.32
C GLU A 48 -11.27 2.94 4.76
N LEU A 49 -10.89 1.90 5.52
CA LEU A 49 -10.51 1.96 6.93
C LEU A 49 -9.00 2.17 7.14
N SER A 50 -8.24 2.45 6.08
CA SER A 50 -6.79 2.65 6.15
C SER A 50 -6.43 3.94 6.91
N LEU A 51 -5.68 3.77 8.01
CA LEU A 51 -5.05 4.85 8.77
C LEU A 51 -3.65 5.22 8.23
N LEU A 52 -2.99 4.29 7.51
CA LEU A 52 -1.64 4.52 6.96
C LEU A 52 -1.67 5.22 5.60
N PHE A 53 -2.78 5.13 4.87
CA PHE A 53 -2.99 5.90 3.64
C PHE A 53 -4.35 6.63 3.69
N PRO A 54 -4.42 7.81 4.35
CA PRO A 54 -5.65 8.58 4.47
C PRO A 54 -6.16 9.12 3.12
N VAL A 55 -7.47 9.33 3.01
CA VAL A 55 -8.09 9.91 1.79
C VAL A 55 -7.57 11.31 1.47
N SER A 56 -7.18 12.10 2.48
CA SER A 56 -6.59 13.43 2.30
C SER A 56 -5.22 13.35 1.60
N ILE A 57 -4.42 12.34 1.89
CA ILE A 57 -3.15 12.10 1.20
C ILE A 57 -3.39 11.71 -0.25
N ALA A 58 -4.35 10.80 -0.51
CA ALA A 58 -4.72 10.41 -1.87
C ALA A 58 -5.18 11.61 -2.73
N LYS A 59 -6.03 12.48 -2.17
CA LYS A 59 -6.46 13.72 -2.85
C LYS A 59 -5.27 14.63 -3.18
N LYS A 60 -4.36 14.83 -2.23
CA LYS A 60 -3.15 15.63 -2.45
C LYS A 60 -2.21 15.01 -3.49
N MET A 61 -2.13 13.67 -3.56
CA MET A 61 -1.36 12.97 -4.61
C MET A 61 -1.96 13.25 -6.00
N ILE A 62 -3.29 13.18 -6.14
CA ILE A 62 -4.00 13.50 -7.38
C ILE A 62 -3.75 14.96 -7.79
N GLU A 63 -3.89 15.90 -6.85
CA GLU A 63 -3.67 17.34 -7.09
C GLU A 63 -2.24 17.64 -7.56
N ARG A 64 -1.25 16.88 -7.09
CA ARG A 64 0.17 17.05 -7.44
C ARG A 64 0.61 16.26 -8.66
N LYS A 65 -0.22 15.34 -9.17
CA LYS A 65 0.19 14.47 -10.27
C LYS A 65 0.54 15.28 -11.51
N THR A 66 1.74 15.09 -12.02
CA THR A 66 2.22 15.58 -13.31
C THR A 66 2.30 14.43 -14.31
N GLY A 67 2.18 14.71 -15.60
CA GLY A 67 2.26 13.69 -16.66
C GLY A 67 1.02 12.80 -16.76
N GLY A 68 1.22 11.48 -16.71
CA GLY A 68 0.17 10.47 -16.85
C GLY A 68 -0.91 10.57 -15.77
N ALA A 69 -2.14 10.21 -16.13
CA ALA A 69 -3.28 10.28 -15.22
C ALA A 69 -3.10 9.39 -13.99
N MET A 70 -3.65 9.83 -12.86
CA MET A 70 -3.77 9.02 -11.66
C MET A 70 -5.24 8.61 -11.46
N GLU A 71 -5.48 7.31 -11.45
CA GLU A 71 -6.75 6.72 -11.02
C GLU A 71 -6.66 6.35 -9.54
N PHE A 72 -7.79 6.51 -8.83
CA PHE A 72 -7.85 6.27 -7.40
C PHE A 72 -9.11 5.49 -7.04
N VAL A 73 -8.92 4.34 -6.39
CA VAL A 73 -10.01 3.44 -5.99
C VAL A 73 -9.97 3.19 -4.49
N THR A 74 -11.12 3.32 -3.84
CA THR A 74 -11.32 2.95 -2.43
C THR A 74 -12.10 1.65 -2.32
N ILE A 75 -11.57 0.69 -1.58
CA ILE A 75 -12.17 -0.62 -1.29
C ILE A 75 -12.87 -0.54 0.08
N ALA A 76 -14.18 -0.75 0.09
CA ALA A 76 -14.98 -0.82 1.32
C ALA A 76 -14.50 -1.94 2.25
N ASP A 77 -14.70 -1.77 3.56
CA ASP A 77 -14.37 -2.76 4.60
C ASP A 77 -12.91 -3.25 4.64
N ALA A 78 -11.99 -2.53 3.99
CA ALA A 78 -10.57 -2.85 3.96
C ALA A 78 -9.73 -1.82 4.72
N GLY A 79 -8.76 -2.29 5.50
CA GLY A 79 -7.74 -1.46 6.16
C GLY A 79 -6.47 -1.29 5.31
N HIS A 80 -5.31 -1.18 5.96
CA HIS A 80 -4.01 -1.28 5.29
C HIS A 80 -3.52 -2.73 5.28
N VAL A 81 -3.42 -3.42 4.13
CA VAL A 81 -3.86 -3.03 2.78
C VAL A 81 -4.99 -3.94 2.29
N PRO A 82 -5.80 -3.51 1.29
CA PRO A 82 -6.63 -4.43 0.53
C PRO A 82 -5.81 -5.65 0.08
N SER A 83 -6.34 -6.85 0.26
CA SER A 83 -5.58 -8.09 0.05
C SER A 83 -5.31 -8.42 -1.42
N LEU A 84 -6.06 -7.80 -2.34
CA LEU A 84 -6.06 -8.08 -3.79
C LEU A 84 -6.34 -9.55 -4.11
N TYR A 85 -7.13 -10.20 -3.26
CA TYR A 85 -7.51 -11.60 -3.39
C TYR A 85 -8.96 -11.80 -3.88
N PRO A 86 -9.98 -11.06 -3.40
CA PRO A 86 -11.32 -11.19 -3.94
C PRO A 86 -11.36 -10.84 -5.43
N ASN A 87 -12.19 -11.56 -6.21
CA ASN A 87 -12.31 -11.37 -7.66
C ASN A 87 -12.59 -9.91 -8.05
N GLU A 88 -13.41 -9.21 -7.27
CA GLU A 88 -13.72 -7.79 -7.48
C GLU A 88 -12.48 -6.90 -7.37
N GLN A 89 -11.58 -7.19 -6.42
CA GLN A 89 -10.32 -6.45 -6.29
C GLN A 89 -9.37 -6.78 -7.44
N ILE A 90 -9.30 -8.05 -7.85
CA ILE A 90 -8.48 -8.46 -9.00
C ILE A 90 -8.96 -7.79 -10.28
N LYS A 91 -10.29 -7.69 -10.48
CA LYS A 91 -10.88 -7.06 -11.67
C LYS A 91 -10.46 -5.60 -11.84
N ILE A 92 -10.33 -4.84 -10.75
CA ILE A 92 -9.84 -3.45 -10.80
C ILE A 92 -8.45 -3.39 -11.46
N LEU A 93 -7.55 -4.31 -11.12
CA LEU A 93 -6.22 -4.35 -11.74
C LEU A 93 -6.29 -4.83 -13.19
N ALA A 94 -7.10 -5.85 -13.46
CA ALA A 94 -7.23 -6.43 -14.80
C ALA A 94 -7.85 -5.46 -15.81
N ASP A 95 -8.76 -4.57 -15.37
CA ASP A 95 -9.38 -3.55 -16.23
C ASP A 95 -8.45 -2.35 -16.49
N TRP A 96 -7.46 -2.12 -15.62
CA TRP A 96 -6.54 -0.99 -15.71
C TRP A 96 -5.34 -1.26 -16.64
N ILE A 97 -4.95 -2.53 -16.81
CA ILE A 97 -3.83 -2.99 -17.65
C ILE A 97 -4.31 -3.25 -19.09
#